data_AF-A0A1Y4S630-F1
#
_entry.id   AF-A0A1Y4S630-F1
#
_cell.length_a   1.000
_cell.length_b   1.000
_cell.length_c   1.000
_cell.angle_alpha   90.00
_cell.angle_beta   90.00
_cell.angle_gamma   90.00
#
_symmetry.space_group_name_H-M   'P 1'
#
loop_
_entity.id
_entity.type
_entity.pdbx_description
1 polymer ?
#
loop_
_entity_poly.entity_id
_entity_poly.type
_entity_poly.pdbx_seq_one_letter_code
_entity_poly.pdbx_strand_id
1 'polypeptide(L)'
;MKIIKQFGIIFSLCWIATVIEELLPIAFPASVIAMLLLLLCLMTGVLKIDHIREKSDFLLANMAFFFIPAGVNVINYLDILKANWLPLLLICVITTVITFAATAYSIRLTIWLLGRRKGADR
;
A
#
# COMPACT_ATOMS: atom_id res chain seq x y z
N MET A 1 -9.76 -26.43 11.17
CA MET A 1 -8.71 -26.21 10.14
C MET A 1 -8.92 -24.94 9.27
N LYS A 2 -9.82 -24.01 9.66
CA LYS A 2 -10.08 -22.79 8.87
C LYS A 2 -8.93 -21.78 8.97
N ILE A 3 -8.36 -21.57 10.17
CA ILE A 3 -7.20 -20.72 10.46
C ILE A 3 -6.04 -20.93 9.47
N ILE A 4 -5.56 -22.18 9.35
CA ILE A 4 -4.37 -22.50 8.54
C ILE A 4 -4.64 -22.23 7.06
N LYS A 5 -5.87 -22.46 6.58
CA LYS A 5 -6.26 -22.13 5.21
C LYS A 5 -6.26 -20.62 4.96
N GLN A 6 -6.83 -19.80 5.87
CA GLN A 6 -6.87 -18.35 5.67
C GLN A 6 -5.46 -17.75 5.65
N PHE A 7 -4.61 -18.13 6.62
CA PHE A 7 -3.20 -17.74 6.64
C PHE A 7 -2.46 -18.23 5.41
N GLY A 8 -2.65 -19.50 5.04
CA GLY A 8 -2.02 -20.09 3.86
C GLY A 8 -2.35 -19.32 2.58
N ILE A 9 -3.59 -18.87 2.42
CA ILE A 9 -3.99 -18.06 1.25
C ILE A 9 -3.26 -16.72 1.26
N ILE A 10 -3.29 -15.96 2.36
CA ILE A 10 -2.60 -14.65 2.45
C ILE A 10 -1.11 -14.80 2.18
N PHE A 11 -0.44 -15.73 2.86
CA PHE A 11 1.00 -15.95 2.68
C PHE A 11 1.34 -16.48 1.28
N SER A 12 0.49 -17.33 0.68
CA SER A 12 0.70 -17.77 -0.70
C SER A 12 0.60 -16.62 -1.69
N LEU A 13 -0.35 -15.69 -1.51
CA LEU A 13 -0.48 -14.51 -2.37
C LEU A 13 0.72 -13.59 -2.22
N CYS A 14 1.19 -13.36 -0.99
CA CYS A 14 2.42 -12.61 -0.75
C CYS A 14 3.64 -13.26 -1.41
N TRP A 15 3.77 -14.59 -1.29
CA TRP A 15 4.90 -15.31 -1.90
C TRP A 15 4.86 -15.28 -3.43
N ILE A 16 3.69 -15.53 -4.03
CA ILE A 16 3.49 -15.40 -5.48
C ILE A 16 3.80 -13.98 -5.95
N ALA A 17 3.41 -12.96 -5.19
CA ALA A 17 3.71 -11.57 -5.52
C ALA A 17 5.22 -11.27 -5.51
N THR A 18 5.99 -11.84 -4.57
CA THR A 18 7.46 -11.74 -4.56
C THR A 18 8.09 -12.42 -5.78
N VAL A 19 7.60 -13.60 -6.16
CA VAL A 19 8.07 -14.28 -7.38
C VAL A 19 7.77 -13.42 -8.62
N ILE A 20 6.58 -12.83 -8.70
CA ILE A 20 6.22 -11.94 -9.81
C ILE A 20 7.08 -10.67 -9.82
N GLU A 21 7.36 -10.07 -8.66
CA GLU A 21 8.26 -8.92 -8.54
C GLU A 21 9.64 -9.24 -9.13
N GLU A 22 10.22 -10.41 -8.82
CA GLU A 22 11.54 -10.81 -9.36
C GLU A 22 11.52 -11.08 -10.87
N LEU A 23 10.37 -11.49 -11.43
CA LEU A 23 10.22 -11.71 -12.87
C LEU A 23 9.96 -10.41 -13.64
N LEU A 24 9.45 -9.35 -12.99
CA LEU A 24 9.15 -8.10 -13.67
C LEU A 24 10.42 -7.27 -13.93
N PRO A 25 10.59 -6.70 -15.14
CA PRO A 25 11.73 -5.84 -15.46
C PRO A 25 11.62 -4.42 -14.86
N ILE A 26 10.55 -4.14 -14.10
CA ILE A 26 10.29 -2.83 -13.48
C ILE A 26 10.25 -2.97 -11.95
N ALA A 27 10.77 -1.97 -11.24
CA ALA A 27 10.71 -1.91 -9.79
C ALA A 27 9.27 -1.68 -9.34
N PHE A 28 8.56 -2.77 -9.03
CA PHE A 28 7.17 -2.73 -8.60
C PHE A 28 7.02 -3.52 -7.29
N PRO A 29 6.63 -2.88 -6.17
CA PRO A 29 6.66 -3.55 -4.87
C PRO A 29 5.76 -4.78 -4.81
N ALA A 30 6.26 -5.92 -4.32
CA ALA A 30 5.45 -7.12 -4.13
C ALA A 30 4.19 -6.88 -3.29
N SER A 31 4.21 -5.96 -2.32
CA SER A 31 3.03 -5.63 -1.52
C SER A 31 1.86 -5.10 -2.37
N VAL A 32 2.15 -4.29 -3.40
CA VAL A 32 1.14 -3.77 -4.32
C VAL A 32 0.64 -4.88 -5.26
N ILE A 33 1.54 -5.75 -5.74
CA ILE A 33 1.17 -6.91 -6.55
C ILE A 33 0.24 -7.83 -5.78
N ALA A 34 0.57 -8.14 -4.52
CA ALA A 34 -0.27 -8.97 -3.66
C ALA A 34 -1.66 -8.36 -3.45
N MET A 35 -1.77 -7.05 -3.26
CA MET A 35 -3.07 -6.35 -3.17
C MET A 35 -3.88 -6.49 -4.47
N LEU A 36 -3.24 -6.32 -5.63
CA LEU A 36 -3.90 -6.49 -6.93
C LEU A 36 -4.34 -7.93 -7.17
N LEU A 37 -3.51 -8.92 -6.84
CA LEU A 37 -3.87 -10.34 -6.94
C LEU A 37 -5.06 -10.68 -6.04
N LEU A 38 -5.02 -10.23 -4.78
CA LEU A 38 -6.12 -10.43 -3.84
C LEU A 38 -7.42 -9.81 -4.38
N LEU A 39 -7.34 -8.59 -4.93
CA LEU A 39 -8.47 -7.92 -5.57
C LEU A 39 -9.04 -8.75 -6.73
N LEU A 40 -8.19 -9.26 -7.62
CA LEU A 40 -8.59 -10.11 -8.74
C LEU A 40 -9.26 -11.41 -8.27
N CYS A 41 -8.72 -12.07 -7.23
CA CYS A 41 -9.32 -13.26 -6.64
C CYS A 41 -10.70 -12.97 -6.02
N LEU A 42 -10.90 -11.78 -5.45
CA LEU A 42 -12.17 -11.33 -4.91
C LEU A 42 -13.19 -11.02 -6.03
N MET A 43 -12.74 -10.35 -7.10
CA MET A 43 -13.57 -10.03 -8.27
C MET A 43 -14.03 -11.27 -9.03
N THR A 44 -13.16 -12.27 -9.18
CA THR A 44 -13.46 -13.53 -9.87
C THR A 44 -14.34 -14.48 -9.05
N GLY A 45 -14.60 -14.17 -7.77
CA GLY A 45 -15.41 -15.00 -6.88
C GLY A 45 -14.77 -16.32 -6.46
N VAL A 46 -13.54 -16.58 -6.90
CA VAL A 46 -12.71 -17.72 -6.46
C VAL A 46 -12.53 -17.69 -4.94
N LEU A 47 -12.51 -16.49 -4.37
CA LEU A 47 -12.27 -16.23 -2.96
C LEU A 47 -13.40 -15.37 -2.40
N LYS A 48 -14.17 -15.90 -1.45
CA LYS A 48 -15.19 -15.10 -0.74
C LYS A 48 -14.55 -14.37 0.44
N ILE A 49 -15.01 -13.16 0.71
CA ILE A 49 -14.54 -12.30 1.82
C ILE A 49 -14.51 -13.07 3.16
N ASP A 50 -15.55 -13.85 3.44
CA ASP A 50 -15.68 -14.63 4.68
C ASP A 50 -14.55 -15.66 4.89
N HIS A 51 -13.84 -16.04 3.82
CA HIS A 51 -12.74 -17.01 3.88
C HIS A 51 -11.43 -16.40 4.35
N ILE A 52 -11.30 -15.08 4.44
CA ILE A 52 -10.04 -14.42 4.82
C ILE A 52 -10.25 -13.40 5.94
N ARG A 53 -11.45 -12.82 6.03
CA ARG A 53 -11.76 -11.71 6.95
C ARG A 53 -11.31 -11.96 8.39
N GLU A 54 -11.65 -13.11 8.97
CA GLU A 54 -11.37 -13.40 10.39
C GLU A 54 -9.87 -13.38 10.72
N LYS A 55 -9.00 -13.91 9.85
CA LYS A 55 -7.53 -13.84 10.06
C LYS A 55 -6.90 -12.55 9.59
N SER A 56 -7.41 -11.91 8.54
CA SER A 56 -6.96 -10.56 8.16
C SER A 56 -7.21 -9.57 9.29
N ASP A 57 -8.39 -9.60 9.91
CA ASP A 57 -8.74 -8.72 11.03
C ASP A 57 -7.85 -9.00 12.25
N PHE A 58 -7.50 -10.27 12.51
CA PHE A 58 -6.55 -10.64 13.55
C PHE A 58 -5.13 -10.10 13.27
N LEU A 59 -4.64 -10.22 12.03
CA LEU A 59 -3.35 -9.69 11.60
C LEU A 59 -3.31 -8.16 11.72
N LEU A 60 -4.38 -7.49 11.30
CA LEU A 60 -4.54 -6.04 11.43
C LEU A 60 -4.57 -5.60 12.90
N ALA A 61 -5.32 -6.31 13.75
CA ALA A 61 -5.37 -6.04 15.19
C ALA A 61 -4.01 -6.18 15.87
N ASN A 62 -3.14 -7.05 15.34
CA ASN A 62 -1.78 -7.26 15.83
C ASN A 62 -0.71 -6.62 14.92
N MET A 63 -1.06 -5.64 14.09
CA MET A 63 -0.12 -5.09 13.10
C MET A 63 1.17 -4.56 13.73
N ALA A 64 1.08 -3.98 14.93
CA ALA A 64 2.22 -3.44 15.67
C ALA A 64 3.32 -4.48 15.90
N PHE A 65 2.96 -5.75 16.11
CA PHE A 65 3.92 -6.84 16.25
C PHE A 65 4.75 -7.04 14.98
N PHE A 66 4.13 -6.93 13.80
CA PHE A 66 4.81 -7.06 12.51
C PHE A 66 5.69 -5.85 12.16
N PHE A 67 5.48 -4.70 12.81
CA PHE A 67 6.35 -3.53 12.67
C PHE A 67 7.60 -3.59 13.55
N ILE A 68 7.66 -4.47 14.56
CA ILE A 68 8.84 -4.60 15.44
C ILE A 68 10.12 -4.92 14.65
N PRO A 69 10.16 -5.92 13.73
CA PRO A 69 11.36 -6.23 12.96
C PRO A 69 11.81 -5.06 12.08
N ALA A 70 10.87 -4.35 11.46
CA ALA A 70 11.15 -3.16 10.67
C ALA A 70 11.73 -2.04 11.54
N GLY A 71 11.17 -1.80 12.73
CA GLY A 71 11.68 -0.82 13.68
C GLY A 71 13.07 -1.17 14.22
N VAL A 72 13.32 -2.44 14.53
CA VAL A 72 14.65 -2.90 14.96
C VAL A 72 15.67 -2.72 13.84
N ASN A 73 15.30 -2.90 12.57
CA ASN A 73 16.19 -2.64 11.45
C ASN A 73 16.63 -1.17 11.39
N VAL A 74 15.71 -0.23 11.67
CA VAL A 74 16.01 1.22 11.74
C VAL A 74 17.05 1.54 12.83
N ILE A 75 17.16 0.72 13.88
CA ILE A 75 18.17 0.92 14.95
C ILE A 75 19.59 0.99 14.37
N ASN A 76 19.88 0.21 13.32
CA ASN A 76 21.18 0.20 12.64
C ASN A 76 21.56 1.53 11.99
N TYR A 77 20.59 2.42 11.77
CA TYR A 77 20.76 3.72 11.11
C TYR A 77 20.47 4.90 12.04
N LEU A 78 20.36 4.67 13.36
CA LEU A 78 20.01 5.73 14.31
C LEU A 78 21.02 6.87 14.35
N ASP A 79 22.30 6.61 14.12
CA ASP A 79 23.31 7.67 14.16
C ASP A 79 23.10 8.67 13.01
N ILE A 80 22.77 8.17 11.82
CA ILE A 80 22.44 8.98 10.64
C ILE A 80 21.13 9.73 10.88
N LEU A 81 20.14 9.04 11.47
CA LEU A 81 18.85 9.61 11.79
C LEU A 81 18.99 10.74 12.83
N LYS A 82 19.80 10.56 13.87
CA LYS A 82 20.09 11.58 14.88
C LYS A 82 20.89 12.75 14.32
N ALA A 83 21.79 12.52 13.35
CA ALA A 83 22.52 13.60 12.71
C ALA A 83 21.62 14.46 11.81
N ASN A 84 20.60 13.85 11.17
CA ASN A 84 19.78 14.50 10.14
C ASN A 84 18.28 14.59 10.47
N TRP A 85 17.89 14.41 11.73
CA TRP A 85 16.48 14.35 12.14
C TRP A 85 15.68 15.60 11.73
N LEU A 86 16.30 16.78 11.83
CA LEU A 86 15.66 18.04 11.52
C LEU A 86 15.48 18.25 10.00
N PRO A 87 16.50 18.09 9.14
CA PRO A 87 16.32 18.04 7.70
C PRO A 87 15.28 17.01 7.23
N LEU A 88 15.30 15.81 7.80
CA LEU A 88 14.35 14.74 7.45
C LEU A 88 12.91 15.11 7.80
N LEU A 89 12.68 15.64 9.00
CA LEU A 89 11.36 16.09 9.44
C LEU A 89 10.84 17.21 8.53
N LEU A 90 11.67 18.20 8.23
CA LEU A 90 11.28 19.30 7.33
C LEU A 90 10.95 18.79 5.94
N ILE A 91 11.78 17.92 5.35
CA ILE A 91 11.50 17.31 4.05
C ILE A 91 10.15 16.59 4.10
N CYS A 92 9.92 15.71 5.08
CA CYS A 92 8.66 14.97 5.18
C CYS A 92 7.43 15.89 5.26
N VAL A 93 7.46 16.91 6.10
CA VAL A 93 6.32 17.83 6.26
C VAL A 93 6.10 18.64 4.99
N ILE A 94 7.16 19.23 4.44
CA ILE A 94 7.08 20.08 3.24
C ILE A 94 6.61 19.25 2.04
N THR A 95 7.20 18.07 1.80
CA THR A 95 6.78 17.22 0.69
C THR A 95 5.35 16.74 0.87
N THR A 96 4.92 16.42 2.09
CA THR A 96 3.52 16.04 2.34
C THR A 96 2.58 17.16 1.94
N VAL A 97 2.82 18.40 2.38
CA VAL A 97 1.99 19.56 2.03
C VAL A 97 2.00 19.80 0.51
N ILE A 98 3.17 19.74 -0.12
CA ILE A 98 3.31 19.94 -1.57
C ILE A 98 2.57 18.85 -2.34
N THR A 99 2.72 17.57 -1.97
CA THR A 99 2.03 16.45 -2.62
C THR A 99 0.51 16.61 -2.48
N PHE A 100 0.01 16.94 -1.28
CA PHE A 100 -1.43 17.18 -1.08
C PHE A 100 -1.93 18.35 -1.93
N ALA A 101 -1.19 19.46 -1.97
CA ALA A 101 -1.54 20.61 -2.80
C ALA A 101 -1.57 20.23 -4.28
N ALA A 102 -0.54 19.54 -4.77
CA ALA A 102 -0.46 19.09 -6.15
C ALA A 102 -1.65 18.19 -6.51
N THR A 103 -1.96 17.19 -5.68
CA THR A 103 -3.14 16.32 -5.88
C THR A 103 -4.43 17.13 -5.90
N ALA A 104 -4.62 18.06 -4.96
CA ALA A 104 -5.81 18.91 -4.89
C ALA A 104 -5.98 19.78 -6.14
N TYR A 105 -4.89 20.41 -6.62
CA TYR A 105 -4.90 21.21 -7.84
C TYR A 105 -5.13 20.36 -9.09
N SER A 106 -4.52 19.17 -9.20
CA SER A 106 -4.75 18.25 -10.32
C SER A 106 -6.21 17.82 -10.40
N ILE A 107 -6.84 17.51 -9.27
CA ILE A 107 -8.27 17.15 -9.21
C ILE A 107 -9.13 18.37 -9.56
N ARG A 108 -8.84 19.54 -8.99
CA ARG A 108 -9.58 20.78 -9.27
C ARG A 108 -9.51 21.16 -10.75
N LEU A 109 -8.33 21.01 -11.37
CA LEU A 109 -8.13 21.21 -12.80
C LEU A 109 -8.96 20.20 -13.61
N THR A 110 -8.93 18.93 -13.24
CA THR A 110 -9.70 17.87 -13.93
C THR A 110 -11.20 18.15 -13.87
N ILE A 111 -11.72 18.53 -12.69
CA ILE A 111 -13.13 18.91 -12.52
C ILE A 111 -13.48 20.15 -13.34
N TRP A 112 -12.62 21.16 -13.36
CA TRP A 112 -12.82 22.37 -14.17
C TRP A 112 -12.84 22.06 -15.67
N LEU A 113 -11.93 21.21 -16.16
CA LEU A 113 -11.89 20.77 -17.54
C LEU A 113 -13.15 19.97 -17.93
N LEU A 114 -13.64 19.09 -17.05
CA LEU A 114 -14.88 18.35 -17.27
C LEU A 114 -16.11 19.27 -17.30
N GLY A 115 -16.14 20.29 -16.44
CA GLY A 115 -17.18 21.32 -16.41
C GLY A 115 -17.24 22.15 -17.69
N ARG A 116 -16.09 22.45 -18.31
CA ARG A 116 -16.04 23.13 -19.61
C ARG A 116 -16.55 22.27 -20.78
N ARG A 117 -16.36 20.95 -20.75
CA ARG A 117 -16.90 20.05 -21.79
C ARG A 117 -18.42 19.94 -21.74
N LYS A 118 -19.03 19.93 -20.55
CA LYS A 118 -20.50 19.88 -20.40
C LYS A 118 -21.24 21.15 -20.87
N GLY A 119 -20.55 22.28 -20.98
CA GLY A 119 -21.09 23.54 -21.52
C GLY A 119 -20.93 23.71 -23.03
N ALA A 120 -20.19 22.84 -23.71
CA ALA A 120 -19.99 22.87 -25.17
C ALA A 120 -20.85 21.84 -25.92
N ASP A 121 -21.60 21.00 -25.19
CA ASP A 121 -22.47 19.92 -25.69
C ASP A 121 -23.97 20.27 -25.53
N ARG A 122 -24.28 21.57 -25.34
CA ARG A 122 -25.63 22.17 -25.34
C ARG A 122 -25.63 23.37 -26.29
#